data_AF-A0A842SK39-F1
#
_entry.id   AF-A0A842SK39-F1
#
_cell.length_a   1.000
_cell.length_b   1.000
_cell.length_c   1.000
_cell.angle_alpha   90.00
_cell.angle_beta   90.00
_cell.angle_gamma   90.00
#
_symmetry.space_group_name_H-M   'P 1'
#
loop_
_entity.id
_entity.type
_entity.pdbx_description
1 polymer ?
#
loop_
_entity_poly.entity_id
_entity_poly.type
_entity_poly.pdbx_seq_one_letter_code
_entity_poly.pdbx_strand_id
1 'polypeptide(L)'
;MLEVLKQIQENTKPKPAPEPAKAEGFMEEFTAFLRKYGIIGLAIAFIIGGAAGRLVSALVTDILMPIITFFLPRGTWQEAVWVIGPVQLAVGHFLAAIIDFLVIALVVFILMKQLEKTNLA
;
A
#
# COMPACT_ATOMS: atom_id res chain seq x y z
N MET A 1 -66.02 -4.65 -15.26
CA MET A 1 -65.56 -5.48 -16.41
C MET A 1 -64.54 -4.74 -17.26
N LEU A 2 -64.83 -3.50 -17.71
CA LEU A 2 -63.88 -2.68 -18.48
C LEU A 2 -62.55 -2.39 -17.76
N GLU A 3 -62.59 -2.21 -16.43
CA GLU A 3 -61.38 -2.00 -15.61
C GLU A 3 -60.42 -3.19 -15.65
N VAL A 4 -60.97 -4.41 -15.50
CA VAL A 4 -60.23 -5.67 -15.59
C VAL A 4 -59.66 -5.88 -17.00
N LEU A 5 -60.38 -5.47 -18.05
CA LEU A 5 -59.90 -5.55 -19.43
C LEU A 5 -58.76 -4.56 -19.71
N LYS A 6 -58.80 -3.35 -19.14
CA LYS A 6 -57.67 -2.41 -19.19
C LYS A 6 -56.45 -2.97 -18.45
N GLN A 7 -56.65 -3.56 -17.29
CA GLN A 7 -55.58 -4.19 -16.49
C GLN A 7 -54.93 -5.38 -17.19
N ILE A 8 -55.74 -6.21 -17.87
CA ILE A 8 -55.24 -7.30 -18.71
C ILE A 8 -54.50 -6.72 -19.92
N GLN A 9 -55.01 -5.69 -20.60
CA GLN A 9 -54.29 -5.03 -21.69
C GLN A 9 -52.96 -4.43 -21.25
N GLU A 10 -52.90 -3.85 -20.05
CA GLU A 10 -51.68 -3.29 -19.47
C GLU A 10 -50.66 -4.39 -19.12
N ASN A 11 -51.12 -5.52 -18.58
CA ASN A 11 -50.28 -6.68 -18.27
C ASN A 11 -49.96 -7.58 -19.49
N THR A 12 -50.67 -7.40 -20.61
CA THR A 12 -50.45 -8.14 -21.87
C THR A 12 -49.65 -7.31 -22.87
N LYS A 13 -49.56 -5.98 -22.68
CA LYS A 13 -48.52 -5.18 -23.35
C LYS A 13 -47.18 -5.74 -22.88
N PRO A 14 -46.34 -6.29 -23.78
CA PRO A 14 -45.02 -6.75 -23.39
C PRO A 14 -44.32 -5.56 -22.74
N LYS A 15 -43.94 -5.68 -21.46
CA LYS A 15 -42.99 -4.76 -20.83
C LYS A 15 -41.89 -4.56 -21.87
N PRO A 16 -41.58 -3.31 -22.29
CA PRO A 16 -40.56 -3.06 -23.30
C PRO A 16 -39.39 -3.97 -22.98
N ALA A 17 -39.04 -4.85 -23.93
CA ALA A 17 -38.01 -5.86 -23.71
C ALA A 17 -36.84 -5.14 -23.04
N PRO A 18 -36.29 -5.66 -21.92
CA PRO A 18 -35.05 -5.10 -21.40
C PRO A 18 -34.13 -4.94 -22.60
N GLU A 19 -33.66 -3.72 -22.86
CA GLU A 19 -32.73 -3.46 -23.96
C GLU A 19 -31.70 -4.59 -23.95
N PRO A 20 -31.39 -5.22 -25.10
CA PRO A 20 -30.46 -6.34 -25.14
C PRO A 20 -29.25 -5.92 -24.31
N ALA A 21 -29.03 -6.61 -23.19
CA ALA A 21 -27.94 -6.30 -22.28
C ALA A 21 -26.71 -6.19 -23.16
N LYS A 22 -26.24 -4.94 -23.30
CA LYS A 22 -25.20 -4.53 -24.23
C LYS A 22 -24.11 -5.59 -24.11
N ALA A 23 -23.72 -6.24 -25.21
CA ALA A 23 -22.66 -7.25 -25.15
C ALA A 23 -21.45 -6.59 -24.50
N GLU A 24 -21.25 -6.86 -23.21
CA GLU A 24 -20.35 -6.07 -22.40
C GLU A 24 -18.95 -6.35 -22.96
N GLY A 25 -18.27 -5.30 -23.42
CA GLY A 25 -16.93 -5.49 -23.95
C GLY A 25 -16.03 -6.06 -22.84
N PHE A 26 -14.95 -6.75 -23.20
CA PHE A 26 -13.96 -7.24 -22.22
C PHE A 26 -13.55 -6.18 -21.18
N MET A 27 -13.50 -4.90 -21.57
CA MET A 27 -13.24 -3.77 -20.67
C MET A 27 -14.34 -3.51 -19.63
N GLU A 28 -15.61 -3.70 -19.99
CA GLU A 28 -16.75 -3.60 -19.08
C GLU A 28 -16.74 -4.77 -18.10
N GLU A 29 -16.52 -6.01 -18.58
CA GLU A 29 -16.37 -7.21 -17.74
C GLU A 29 -15.18 -7.10 -16.78
N PHE A 30 -14.04 -6.61 -17.27
CA PHE A 30 -12.84 -6.40 -16.45
C PHE A 30 -13.06 -5.31 -15.40
N THR A 31 -13.72 -4.20 -15.75
CA THR A 31 -14.07 -3.15 -14.79
C THR A 31 -15.05 -3.66 -13.74
N ALA A 32 -16.04 -4.47 -14.15
CA ALA A 32 -16.98 -5.13 -13.24
C ALA A 32 -16.26 -6.10 -12.30
N PHE A 33 -15.28 -6.86 -12.79
CA PHE A 33 -14.41 -7.72 -11.99
C PHE A 33 -13.63 -6.91 -10.94
N LEU A 34 -12.91 -5.87 -11.35
CA LEU A 34 -12.12 -5.04 -10.44
C LEU A 34 -12.98 -4.41 -9.33
N ARG A 35 -14.21 -4.01 -9.65
CA ARG A 35 -15.18 -3.49 -8.68
C ARG A 35 -15.73 -4.59 -7.76
N LYS A 36 -16.10 -5.75 -8.32
CA LYS A 36 -16.65 -6.89 -7.57
C LYS A 36 -15.70 -7.40 -6.49
N TYR A 37 -14.40 -7.43 -6.79
CA TYR A 37 -13.38 -7.91 -5.86
C TYR A 37 -12.69 -6.78 -5.08
N GLY A 38 -13.11 -5.53 -5.23
CA GLY A 38 -12.55 -4.39 -4.48
C GLY A 38 -11.07 -4.09 -4.76
N ILE A 39 -10.52 -4.59 -5.87
CA ILE A 39 -9.08 -4.52 -6.20
C ILE A 39 -8.62 -3.07 -6.40
N ILE A 40 -9.52 -2.19 -6.84
CA ILE A 40 -9.25 -0.77 -7.04
C ILE A 40 -8.79 -0.11 -5.73
N GLY A 41 -9.48 -0.41 -4.62
CA GLY A 41 -9.11 0.12 -3.31
C GLY A 41 -7.76 -0.40 -2.82
N LEU A 42 -7.49 -1.69 -3.04
CA LEU A 42 -6.22 -2.32 -2.71
C LEU A 42 -5.05 -1.69 -3.49
N ALA A 43 -5.24 -1.46 -4.80
CA ALA A 43 -4.22 -0.85 -5.65
C ALA A 43 -3.87 0.57 -5.17
N ILE A 44 -4.88 1.38 -4.83
CA ILE A 44 -4.67 2.74 -4.30
C ILE A 44 -3.93 2.69 -2.97
N ALA A 45 -4.37 1.82 -2.05
CA ALA A 45 -3.72 1.65 -0.75
C ALA A 45 -2.24 1.24 -0.88
N PHE A 46 -1.92 0.35 -1.81
CA PHE A 46 -0.54 -0.09 -2.04
C PHE A 46 0.34 1.03 -2.62
N ILE A 47 -0.18 1.80 -3.60
CA ILE A 47 0.56 2.93 -4.20
C ILE A 47 0.84 4.01 -3.16
N ILE A 48 -0.19 4.40 -2.39
CA ILE A 48 -0.05 5.42 -1.35
C ILE A 48 0.84 4.91 -0.22
N GLY A 49 0.66 3.66 0.22
CA GLY A 49 1.50 3.04 1.25
C GLY A 49 2.97 2.98 0.85
N GLY A 50 3.25 2.62 -0.41
CA GLY A 50 4.62 2.64 -0.95
C GLY A 50 5.22 4.04 -1.04
N ALA A 51 4.42 5.05 -1.40
CA ALA A 51 4.88 6.44 -1.43
C ALA A 51 5.13 7.00 -0.01
N ALA A 52 4.23 6.74 0.93
CA ALA A 52 4.38 7.13 2.33
C ALA A 52 5.61 6.46 2.96
N GLY A 53 5.85 5.19 2.68
CA GLY A 53 7.05 4.48 3.13
C GLY A 53 8.34 5.13 2.63
N ARG A 54 8.39 5.57 1.36
CA ARG A 54 9.55 6.31 0.82
C ARG A 54 9.76 7.66 1.50
N LEU A 55 8.69 8.41 1.77
CA LEU A 55 8.77 9.69 2.46
C LEU A 55 9.34 9.52 3.87
N VAL A 56 8.84 8.53 4.61
CA VAL A 56 9.34 8.23 5.96
C VAL A 56 10.79 7.74 5.89
N SER A 57 11.12 6.88 4.93
CA SER A 57 12.51 6.44 4.71
C SER A 57 13.44 7.62 4.49
N ALA A 58 13.11 8.55 3.59
CA ALA A 58 13.92 9.74 3.32
C ALA A 58 14.08 10.62 4.57
N LEU A 59 13.03 10.81 5.36
CA LEU A 59 13.11 11.53 6.63
C LEU A 59 14.12 10.88 7.58
N VAL A 60 14.13 9.55 7.68
CA VAL A 60 15.09 8.87 8.56
C VAL A 60 16.50 8.91 7.98
N THR A 61 16.69 8.52 6.72
CA THR A 61 18.01 8.39 6.10
C THR A 61 18.69 9.73 5.88
N ASP A 62 17.92 10.78 5.58
CA ASP A 62 18.49 12.05 5.13
C ASP A 62 18.54 13.09 6.26
N ILE A 63 17.67 12.98 7.27
CA ILE A 63 17.62 13.93 8.39
C ILE A 63 18.11 13.29 9.69
N LEU A 64 17.61 12.11 10.06
CA LEU A 64 17.93 11.53 11.37
C LEU A 64 19.26 10.78 11.39
N MET A 65 19.59 10.02 10.35
CA MET A 65 20.85 9.28 10.27
C MET A 65 22.08 10.19 10.38
N PRO A 66 22.17 11.37 9.74
CA PRO A 66 23.27 12.31 9.97
C PRO A 66 23.40 12.74 11.43
N ILE A 67 22.27 12.93 12.13
CA ILE A 67 22.27 13.29 13.56
C ILE A 67 22.73 12.11 14.41
N ILE A 68 22.25 10.90 14.12
CA ILE A 68 22.59 9.69 14.88
C ILE A 68 24.07 9.31 14.68
N THR A 69 24.54 9.34 13.45
CA THR A 69 25.95 9.05 13.08
C THR A 69 26.92 10.15 13.50
N PHE A 70 26.43 11.35 13.82
CA PHE A 70 27.22 12.36 14.51
C PHE A 70 27.52 11.96 15.96
N PHE A 71 26.58 11.30 16.66
CA PHE A 71 26.77 10.83 18.04
C PHE A 71 27.37 9.42 18.14
N LEU A 72 27.14 8.56 17.15
CA LEU A 72 27.83 7.28 16.99
C LEU A 72 28.90 7.42 15.90
N PRO A 73 30.18 7.63 16.24
CA PRO A 73 31.24 7.62 15.24
C PRO A 73 31.14 6.32 14.44
N ARG A 74 31.19 6.40 13.10
CA ARG A 74 31.32 5.19 12.26
C ARG A 74 32.52 4.41 12.79
N GLY A 75 32.24 3.32 13.47
CA GLY A 75 33.28 2.54 14.10
C GLY A 75 33.96 1.68 13.05
N THR A 76 35.17 1.28 13.34
CA THR A 76 35.85 0.22 12.59
C THR A 76 35.08 -1.11 12.59
N TRP A 77 34.03 -1.24 13.40
CA TRP A 77 33.18 -2.43 13.48
C TRP A 77 32.25 -2.63 12.28
N GLN A 78 31.83 -1.55 11.58
CA GLN A 78 31.02 -1.69 10.35
C GLN A 78 31.82 -2.29 9.19
N GLU A 79 33.13 -2.12 9.18
CA GLU A 79 34.03 -2.68 8.17
C GLU A 79 34.52 -4.08 8.56
N ALA A 80 34.01 -4.66 9.64
CA ALA A 80 34.41 -5.99 10.07
C ALA A 80 34.05 -7.04 9.00
N VAL A 81 35.07 -7.59 8.36
CA VAL A 81 34.95 -8.69 7.42
C VAL A 81 35.49 -9.95 8.07
N TRP A 82 34.67 -10.98 8.13
CA TRP A 82 35.11 -12.33 8.48
C TRP A 82 35.56 -13.03 7.20
N VAL A 83 36.85 -13.34 7.11
CA VAL A 83 37.42 -14.08 5.98
C VAL A 83 37.42 -15.58 6.29
N ILE A 84 36.80 -16.38 5.44
CA ILE A 84 36.84 -17.86 5.49
C ILE A 84 37.36 -18.34 4.12
N GLY A 85 38.66 -18.58 4.04
CA GLY A 85 39.31 -18.94 2.77
C GLY A 85 39.17 -17.82 1.73
N PRO A 86 38.66 -18.09 0.51
CA PRO A 86 38.43 -17.06 -0.51
C PRO A 86 37.14 -16.23 -0.27
N VAL A 87 36.31 -16.60 0.71
CA VAL A 87 35.01 -15.94 0.95
C VAL A 87 35.17 -14.84 2.00
N GLN A 88 34.68 -13.65 1.67
CA GLN A 88 34.66 -12.47 2.55
C GLN A 88 33.23 -12.20 2.99
N LEU A 89 32.94 -12.40 4.28
CA LEU A 89 31.65 -12.11 4.88
C LEU A 89 31.70 -10.75 5.57
N ALA A 90 31.03 -9.74 5.01
CA ALA A 90 30.95 -8.40 5.59
C ALA A 90 29.98 -8.35 6.78
N VAL A 91 30.35 -9.01 7.89
CA VAL A 91 29.54 -9.12 9.11
C VAL A 91 29.26 -7.73 9.70
N GLY A 92 30.23 -6.82 9.63
CA GLY A 92 30.07 -5.44 10.07
C GLY A 92 28.99 -4.68 9.31
N HIS A 93 28.93 -4.83 7.97
CA HIS A 93 27.92 -4.18 7.14
C HIS A 93 26.52 -4.75 7.43
N PHE A 94 26.42 -6.07 7.62
CA PHE A 94 25.15 -6.70 7.97
C PHE A 94 24.63 -6.23 9.33
N LEU A 95 25.50 -6.15 10.35
CA LEU A 95 25.13 -5.64 11.67
C LEU A 95 24.75 -4.16 11.65
N ALA A 96 25.45 -3.36 10.85
CA ALA A 96 25.10 -1.96 10.62
C ALA A 96 23.70 -1.83 10.02
N ALA A 97 23.37 -2.63 9.00
CA ALA A 97 22.05 -2.63 8.38
C ALA A 97 20.93 -3.03 9.37
N ILE A 98 21.20 -3.96 10.30
CA ILE A 98 20.25 -4.30 11.37
C ILE A 98 20.00 -3.11 12.29
N ILE A 99 21.07 -2.41 12.70
CA ILE A 99 20.96 -1.23 13.57
C ILE A 99 20.19 -0.11 12.87
N ASP A 100 20.50 0.16 11.60
CA ASP A 100 19.80 1.15 10.78
C ASP A 100 18.32 0.83 10.66
N PHE A 101 17.97 -0.45 10.43
CA PHE A 101 16.59 -0.90 10.39
C PHE A 101 15.86 -0.67 11.73
N LEU A 102 16.50 -0.99 12.87
CA LEU A 102 15.92 -0.77 14.19
C LEU A 102 15.71 0.72 14.48
N VAL A 103 16.65 1.56 14.06
CA VAL A 103 16.53 3.02 14.15
C VAL A 103 15.34 3.53 13.33
N ILE A 104 15.22 3.10 12.06
CA ILE A 104 14.08 3.46 11.20
C ILE A 104 12.77 3.02 11.83
N ALA A 105 12.69 1.77 12.29
CA ALA A 105 11.48 1.22 12.93
C ALA A 105 11.08 2.03 14.18
N LEU A 106 12.05 2.40 15.03
CA LEU A 106 11.80 3.20 16.23
C LEU A 106 11.30 4.61 15.88
N VAL A 107 11.88 5.24 14.86
CA VAL A 107 11.46 6.57 14.41
C VAL A 107 10.05 6.53 13.84
N VAL A 108 9.77 5.58 12.94
CA VAL A 108 8.43 5.41 12.35
C VAL A 108 7.39 5.23 13.45
N PHE A 109 7.71 4.41 14.46
CA PHE A 109 6.86 4.20 15.62
C PHE A 109 6.58 5.50 16.39
N ILE A 110 7.61 6.31 16.65
CA ILE A 110 7.45 7.60 17.34
C ILE A 110 6.59 8.56 16.50
N LEU A 111 6.80 8.65 15.20
CA LEU A 111 6.02 9.50 14.30
C LEU A 111 4.55 9.08 14.27
N MET A 112 4.27 7.79 14.14
CA MET A 112 2.91 7.26 14.18
C MET A 112 2.22 7.57 15.52
N LYS A 113 2.93 7.38 16.64
CA LYS A 113 2.44 7.72 17.97
C LYS A 113 2.19 9.23 18.17
N GLN A 114 2.96 10.09 17.53
CA GLN A 114 2.74 11.55 17.57
C GLN A 114 1.51 11.96 16.75
N LEU A 115 1.29 11.31 15.60
CA LEU A 115 0.09 11.53 14.79
C LEU A 115 -1.18 11.16 15.55
N GLU A 116 -1.19 10.04 16.27
CA GLU A 116 -2.30 9.65 17.15
C GLU A 116 -2.57 10.66 18.27
N LYS A 117 -1.52 11.24 18.86
CA LYS A 117 -1.66 12.25 19.91
C LYS A 117 -2.21 13.59 19.44
N THR A 118 -2.11 13.88 18.15
CA THR A 118 -2.49 15.19 17.59
C THR A 118 -3.98 15.22 17.16
N ASN A 119 -4.75 14.14 17.38
CA ASN A 119 -6.17 14.03 17.02
C ASN A 119 -6.47 14.45 15.56
N LEU A 120 -5.55 14.17 14.64
CA LEU A 120 -5.73 14.34 13.18
C LEU A 120 -6.19 13.02 12.51
N ALA A 121 -6.57 12.03 13.31
CA ALA A 121 -7.22 10.79 12.93
C ALA A 121 -8.49 10.63 13.77
#